data_AF-W5SLE9-F1
#
_entry.id   AF-W5SLE9-F1
#
_cell.length_a   1.000
_cell.length_b   1.000
_cell.length_c   1.000
_cell.angle_alpha   90.00
_cell.angle_beta   90.00
_cell.angle_gamma   90.00
#
_symmetry.space_group_name_H-M   'P 1'
#
loop_
_entity.id
_entity.type
_entity.pdbx_description
1 polymer ?
#
loop_
_entity_poly.entity_id
_entity_poly.type
_entity_poly.pdbx_seq_one_letter_code
_entity_poly.pdbx_strand_id
1 'polypeptide(L)'
;MKSTKKPTCHNKYQHKLIVLTSTINYMNLNFKKYTQSKILHYFNNNLKNNEQKEVKLKTLQNYLYKLEKELKITNNYYQHLGVNMGTEVYYELKYFKKKCYRKINKYFKDKKNNRFKSRVQKELMQQKIKNGNVELKECNNNIYNNKEERKEKLENKISIEKKQIKKYAKKM
;
A
#
# COMPACT_ATOMS: atom_id res chain seq x y z
N MET A 1 -28.51 -9.97 8.94
CA MET A 1 -27.69 -9.33 7.89
C MET A 1 -26.24 -9.77 8.07
N LYS A 2 -25.63 -10.42 7.07
CA LYS A 2 -24.21 -10.81 7.15
C LYS A 2 -23.37 -9.54 7.26
N SER A 3 -22.69 -9.36 8.39
CA SER A 3 -21.65 -8.34 8.51
C SER A 3 -20.55 -8.69 7.51
N THR A 4 -20.54 -8.00 6.37
CA THR A 4 -19.41 -8.02 5.45
C THR A 4 -18.25 -7.39 6.21
N LYS A 5 -17.38 -8.22 6.81
CA LYS A 5 -16.10 -7.80 7.39
C LYS A 5 -15.48 -6.80 6.41
N LYS A 6 -15.34 -5.53 6.82
CA LYS A 6 -14.63 -4.50 6.05
C LYS A 6 -13.33 -5.15 5.55
N PRO A 7 -13.05 -5.23 4.24
CA PRO A 7 -11.87 -5.91 3.76
C PRO A 7 -10.66 -5.22 4.38
N THR A 8 -10.01 -5.92 5.31
CA THR A 8 -8.82 -5.50 6.02
C THR A 8 -7.78 -5.07 4.99
N CYS A 9 -7.60 -3.76 4.91
CA CYS A 9 -6.60 -3.04 4.11
C CYS A 9 -6.23 -3.68 2.75
N HIS A 10 -7.20 -3.77 1.82
CA HIS A 10 -6.82 -3.81 0.41
C HIS A 10 -6.08 -2.51 0.07
N ASN A 11 -4.97 -2.62 -0.65
CA ASN A 11 -4.14 -1.49 -1.06
C ASN A 11 -5.03 -0.37 -1.62
N LYS A 12 -5.09 0.79 -0.95
CA LYS A 12 -5.98 1.93 -1.31
C LYS A 12 -5.83 2.30 -2.78
N TYR A 13 -4.60 2.28 -3.27
CA TYR A 13 -4.27 2.60 -4.65
C TYR A 13 -4.78 1.52 -5.63
N GLN A 14 -4.65 0.24 -5.30
CA GLN A 14 -5.23 -0.86 -6.09
C GLN A 14 -6.75 -0.71 -6.21
N HIS A 15 -7.43 -0.42 -5.10
CA HIS A 15 -8.88 -0.21 -5.11
C HIS A 15 -9.27 0.95 -6.03
N LYS A 16 -8.58 2.09 -5.96
CA LYS A 16 -8.81 3.23 -6.85
C LYS A 16 -8.67 2.86 -8.33
N LEU A 17 -7.70 2.02 -8.70
CA LEU A 17 -7.56 1.53 -10.07
C LEU A 17 -8.71 0.61 -10.50
N ILE A 18 -9.21 -0.24 -9.61
CA ILE A 18 -10.38 -1.10 -9.86
C ILE A 18 -11.63 -0.23 -10.08
N VAL A 19 -11.87 0.76 -9.22
CA VAL A 19 -13.00 1.69 -9.36
C VAL A 19 -12.88 2.46 -10.67
N LEU A 20 -11.69 2.99 -11.01
CA LEU A 20 -11.47 3.70 -12.27
C LEU A 20 -11.74 2.81 -13.50
N THR A 21 -11.27 1.56 -13.47
CA THR A 21 -11.54 0.59 -14.55
C THR A 21 -13.04 0.35 -14.72
N SER A 22 -13.78 0.33 -13.61
CA SER A 22 -15.24 0.17 -13.60
C SER A 22 -15.93 1.39 -14.18
N THR A 23 -15.48 2.59 -13.81
CA THR A 23 -15.95 3.87 -14.36
C THR A 23 -15.74 3.91 -15.87
N ILE A 24 -14.54 3.58 -16.37
CA ILE A 24 -14.25 3.55 -17.81
C ILE A 24 -15.18 2.56 -18.52
N ASN A 25 -15.36 1.35 -17.97
CA ASN A 25 -16.28 0.36 -18.55
C ASN A 25 -17.71 0.89 -18.63
N TYR A 26 -18.20 1.53 -17.57
CA TYR A 26 -19.53 2.16 -17.58
C TYR A 26 -19.61 3.23 -18.65
N MET A 27 -18.61 4.09 -18.76
CA MET A 27 -18.62 5.18 -19.73
C MET A 27 -18.62 4.68 -21.16
N ASN A 28 -17.82 3.65 -21.47
CA ASN A 28 -17.78 3.03 -22.79
C ASN A 28 -19.12 2.42 -23.21
N LEU A 29 -19.92 1.94 -22.24
CA LEU A 29 -21.24 1.37 -22.52
C LEU A 29 -22.35 2.43 -22.67
N ASN A 30 -22.21 3.59 -22.01
CA ASN A 30 -23.30 4.57 -21.91
C ASN A 30 -23.07 5.85 -22.73
N PHE A 31 -21.83 6.14 -23.14
CA PHE A 31 -21.50 7.36 -23.86
C PHE A 31 -20.74 7.02 -25.15
N LYS A 32 -21.17 7.61 -26.27
CA LYS A 32 -20.41 7.53 -27.54
C LYS A 32 -19.08 8.27 -27.45
N LYS A 33 -19.04 9.39 -26.74
CA LYS A 33 -17.86 10.25 -26.54
C LYS A 33 -17.90 10.86 -25.13
N TYR A 34 -16.73 11.05 -24.52
CA TYR A 34 -16.61 11.68 -23.20
C TYR A 34 -15.23 12.27 -22.97
N THR A 35 -15.14 13.27 -22.09
CA THR A 35 -13.89 13.97 -21.75
C THR A 35 -13.28 13.44 -20.44
N GLN A 36 -12.00 13.74 -20.19
CA GLN A 36 -11.34 13.43 -18.91
C GLN A 36 -12.09 14.05 -17.71
N SER A 37 -12.66 15.25 -17.86
CA SER A 37 -13.48 15.89 -16.82
C SER A 37 -14.72 15.08 -16.48
N LYS A 38 -15.37 14.47 -17.49
CA LYS A 38 -16.52 13.58 -17.28
C LYS A 38 -16.09 12.31 -16.57
N ILE A 39 -14.95 11.70 -16.96
CA ILE A 39 -14.39 10.55 -16.23
C ILE A 39 -14.12 10.92 -14.76
N LEU A 40 -13.51 12.09 -14.52
CA LEU A 40 -13.20 12.57 -13.18
C LEU A 40 -14.44 12.70 -12.31
N HIS A 41 -15.51 13.29 -12.87
CA HIS A 41 -16.79 13.45 -12.17
C HIS A 41 -17.37 12.10 -11.74
N TYR A 42 -17.54 11.16 -12.66
CA TYR A 42 -18.08 9.82 -12.32
C TYR A 42 -17.14 9.04 -11.40
N PHE A 43 -15.84 9.17 -11.58
CA PHE A 43 -14.85 8.51 -10.73
C PHE A 43 -14.92 9.04 -9.29
N ASN A 44 -14.97 10.36 -9.10
CA ASN A 44 -15.07 10.96 -7.77
C ASN A 44 -16.41 10.63 -7.09
N ASN A 45 -17.52 10.60 -7.82
CA ASN A 45 -18.80 10.14 -7.28
C ASN A 45 -18.71 8.68 -6.78
N ASN A 46 -18.09 7.80 -7.56
CA ASN A 46 -17.86 6.41 -7.14
C ASN A 46 -16.92 6.33 -5.93
N LEU A 47 -15.89 7.18 -5.84
CA LEU A 47 -15.02 7.23 -4.66
C LEU A 47 -15.77 7.70 -3.41
N LYS A 48 -16.61 8.73 -3.53
CA LYS A 48 -17.44 9.26 -2.43
C LYS A 48 -18.40 8.19 -1.90
N ASN A 49 -19.05 7.43 -2.79
CA ASN A 49 -19.92 6.32 -2.42
C ASN A 49 -19.18 5.17 -1.70
N ASN A 50 -17.86 5.06 -1.90
CA ASN A 50 -17.01 4.09 -1.21
C ASN A 50 -16.26 4.71 -0.01
N GLU A 51 -16.71 5.87 0.49
CA GLU A 51 -16.09 6.61 1.61
C GLU A 51 -14.60 6.97 1.36
N GLN A 52 -14.21 7.17 0.09
CA GLN A 52 -12.85 7.54 -0.30
C GLN A 52 -12.75 9.01 -0.69
N LYS A 53 -11.59 9.62 -0.38
CA LYS A 53 -11.30 10.99 -0.80
C LYS A 53 -11.24 11.09 -2.33
N GLU A 54 -11.90 12.10 -2.84
CA GLU A 54 -11.87 12.54 -4.23
C GLU A 54 -10.44 12.82 -4.69
N VAL A 55 -10.23 12.76 -6.00
CA VAL A 55 -8.94 13.03 -6.62
C VAL A 55 -8.99 14.24 -7.53
N LYS A 56 -7.83 14.86 -7.74
CA LYS A 56 -7.65 15.93 -8.73
C LYS A 56 -7.40 15.33 -10.12
N LEU A 57 -7.62 16.13 -11.17
CA LEU A 57 -7.40 15.73 -12.56
C LEU A 57 -6.00 15.14 -12.81
N LYS A 58 -4.94 15.76 -12.26
CA LYS A 58 -3.56 15.24 -12.40
C LYS A 58 -3.39 13.84 -11.83
N THR A 59 -4.07 13.55 -10.72
CA THR A 59 -4.04 12.22 -10.10
C THR A 59 -4.78 11.19 -10.96
N LEU A 60 -5.93 11.58 -11.54
CA LEU A 60 -6.64 10.73 -12.51
C LEU A 60 -5.75 10.40 -13.72
N GLN A 61 -5.06 11.39 -14.29
CA GLN A 61 -4.14 11.19 -15.41
C GLN A 61 -3.03 10.19 -15.07
N ASN A 62 -2.45 10.28 -13.87
CA ASN A 62 -1.44 9.31 -13.41
C ASN A 62 -2.01 7.88 -13.30
N TYR A 63 -3.29 7.75 -12.90
CA TYR A 63 -3.94 6.44 -12.85
C TYR A 63 -4.17 5.89 -14.26
N LEU A 64 -4.65 6.71 -15.19
CA LEU A 64 -4.86 6.33 -16.60
C LEU A 64 -3.55 5.92 -17.28
N TYR A 65 -2.47 6.66 -17.04
CA TYR A 65 -1.13 6.30 -17.51
C TYR A 65 -0.71 4.91 -17.00
N LYS A 66 -0.97 4.61 -15.72
CA LYS A 66 -0.60 3.33 -15.13
C LYS A 66 -1.44 2.17 -15.65
N LEU A 67 -2.73 2.39 -15.91
CA LEU A 67 -3.60 1.40 -16.55
C LEU A 67 -3.09 1.03 -17.95
N GLU A 68 -2.58 2.02 -18.69
CA GLU A 68 -2.08 1.85 -20.05
C GLU A 68 -0.67 1.24 -20.09
N LYS A 69 0.31 1.88 -19.44
CA LYS A 69 1.73 1.54 -19.58
C LYS A 69 2.15 0.36 -18.71
N GLU A 70 1.80 0.37 -17.43
CA GLU A 70 2.24 -0.68 -16.50
C GLU A 70 1.34 -1.90 -16.55
N LEU A 71 0.02 -1.70 -16.50
CA LEU A 71 -0.95 -2.80 -16.43
C LEU A 71 -1.38 -3.30 -17.82
N LYS A 72 -1.22 -2.48 -18.85
CA LYS A 72 -1.59 -2.78 -20.24
C LYS A 72 -3.02 -3.32 -20.34
N ILE A 73 -3.96 -2.66 -19.64
CA ILE A 73 -5.39 -3.02 -19.66
C ILE A 73 -6.26 -2.00 -20.40
N THR A 74 -5.78 -0.79 -20.61
CA THR A 74 -6.44 0.22 -21.46
C THR A 74 -5.65 0.46 -22.74
N ASN A 75 -6.36 0.83 -23.80
CA ASN A 75 -5.84 1.56 -24.96
C ASN A 75 -6.29 3.01 -24.79
N ASN A 76 -5.34 3.94 -24.77
CA ASN A 76 -5.65 5.36 -24.73
C ASN A 76 -5.42 5.88 -26.15
N TYR A 77 -6.49 6.29 -26.83
CA TYR A 77 -6.39 6.90 -28.15
C TYR A 77 -6.44 8.42 -27.97
N TYR A 78 -5.44 9.11 -28.51
CA TYR A 78 -5.34 10.57 -28.48
C TYR A 78 -5.46 11.07 -29.91
N GLN A 79 -6.45 11.90 -30.17
CA GLN A 79 -6.62 12.57 -31.45
C GLN A 79 -6.46 14.07 -31.25
N HIS A 80 -5.40 14.64 -31.83
CA HIS A 80 -5.27 16.10 -31.89
C HIS A 80 -6.29 16.63 -32.91
N LEU A 81 -7.21 17.48 -32.45
CA LEU A 81 -8.27 18.06 -33.26
C LEU A 81 -7.85 19.39 -33.91
N GLY A 82 -6.59 19.80 -33.74
CA GLY A 82 -6.02 21.05 -34.25
C GLY A 82 -5.80 22.12 -33.18
N VAL A 83 -5.12 23.21 -33.56
CA VAL A 83 -4.62 24.28 -32.67
C VAL A 83 -5.73 24.89 -31.79
N ASN A 84 -6.96 24.99 -32.33
CA ASN A 84 -8.08 25.66 -31.65
C ASN A 84 -9.09 24.69 -30.99
N MET A 85 -9.04 23.39 -31.32
CA MET A 85 -10.04 22.40 -30.85
C MET A 85 -9.52 21.43 -29.78
N GLY A 86 -8.22 21.46 -29.49
CA GLY A 86 -7.60 20.67 -28.42
C GLY A 86 -7.36 19.19 -28.79
N THR A 87 -7.43 18.29 -27.81
CA THR A 87 -7.15 16.85 -27.99
C THR A 87 -8.33 16.03 -27.48
N GLU A 88 -8.91 15.20 -28.34
CA GLU A 88 -9.90 14.20 -27.96
C GLU A 88 -9.18 12.97 -27.39
N VAL A 89 -9.59 12.50 -26.22
CA VAL A 89 -8.97 11.33 -25.59
C VAL A 89 -10.01 10.28 -25.26
N TYR A 90 -9.83 9.10 -25.85
CA TYR A 90 -10.69 7.95 -25.65
C TYR A 90 -9.96 6.87 -24.86
N TYR A 91 -10.70 6.19 -23.99
CA TYR A 91 -10.15 5.15 -23.11
C TYR A 91 -10.90 3.86 -23.32
N GLU A 92 -10.33 2.96 -24.09
CA GLU A 92 -10.92 1.65 -24.33
C GLU A 92 -10.30 0.60 -23.39
N LEU A 93 -11.12 -0.31 -22.86
CA LEU A 93 -10.61 -1.47 -22.14
C LEU A 93 -10.20 -2.55 -23.15
N LYS A 94 -8.94 -2.99 -23.09
CA LYS A 94 -8.41 -4.08 -23.92
C LYS A 94 -9.08 -5.43 -23.67
N TYR A 95 -9.72 -5.59 -22.52
CA TYR A 95 -10.32 -6.84 -22.08
C TYR A 95 -11.62 -6.57 -21.35
N PHE A 96 -12.47 -7.60 -21.26
CA PHE A 96 -13.64 -7.57 -20.39
C PHE A 96 -13.27 -7.17 -18.96
N LYS A 97 -14.14 -6.38 -18.34
CA LYS A 97 -14.01 -5.84 -16.97
C LYS A 97 -13.44 -6.85 -15.95
N LYS A 98 -13.95 -8.09 -15.95
CA LYS A 98 -13.49 -9.17 -15.04
C LYS A 98 -12.02 -9.55 -15.26
N LYS A 99 -11.56 -9.61 -16.52
CA LYS A 99 -10.16 -9.89 -16.87
C LYS A 99 -9.26 -8.73 -16.49
N CYS A 100 -9.71 -7.49 -16.65
CA CYS A 100 -9.00 -6.29 -16.16
C CYS A 100 -8.76 -6.34 -14.64
N TYR A 101 -9.79 -6.64 -13.84
CA TYR A 101 -9.64 -6.77 -12.39
C TYR A 101 -8.64 -7.86 -12.00
N ARG A 102 -8.69 -9.03 -12.66
CA ARG A 102 -7.73 -10.11 -12.44
C ARG A 102 -6.30 -9.65 -12.70
N LYS A 103 -6.05 -8.91 -13.78
CA LYS A 103 -4.73 -8.35 -14.11
C LYS A 103 -4.24 -7.35 -13.05
N ILE A 104 -5.11 -6.42 -12.63
CA ILE A 104 -4.79 -5.46 -11.56
C ILE A 104 -4.41 -6.22 -10.28
N ASN A 105 -5.25 -7.15 -9.84
CA ASN A 105 -5.01 -7.91 -8.61
C ASN A 105 -3.71 -8.73 -8.68
N LYS A 106 -3.44 -9.36 -9.84
CA LYS A 106 -2.19 -10.10 -10.08
C LYS A 106 -0.97 -9.17 -9.95
N TYR A 107 -0.96 -8.01 -10.59
CA TYR A 107 0.14 -7.05 -10.51
C TYR A 107 0.48 -6.66 -9.05
N PHE A 108 -0.52 -6.34 -8.23
CA PHE A 108 -0.27 -5.97 -6.83
C PHE A 108 0.19 -7.16 -5.98
N LYS A 109 -0.31 -8.37 -6.25
CA LYS A 109 0.15 -9.59 -5.61
C LYS A 109 1.62 -9.87 -5.94
N ASP A 110 1.99 -9.80 -7.21
CA ASP A 110 3.35 -10.03 -7.69
C ASP A 110 4.31 -8.97 -7.14
N LYS A 111 3.90 -7.69 -7.12
CA LYS A 111 4.67 -6.60 -6.53
C LYS A 111 4.94 -6.81 -5.03
N LYS A 112 3.95 -7.29 -4.27
CA LYS A 112 4.12 -7.62 -2.85
C LYS A 112 5.11 -8.77 -2.66
N ASN A 113 4.97 -9.83 -3.45
CA ASN A 113 5.85 -11.00 -3.40
C ASN A 113 7.29 -10.64 -3.76
N ASN A 114 7.50 -9.83 -4.80
CA ASN A 114 8.84 -9.38 -5.20
C ASN A 114 9.51 -8.56 -4.11
N ARG A 115 8.79 -7.63 -3.47
CA ARG A 115 9.31 -6.85 -2.33
C ARG A 115 9.72 -7.75 -1.17
N PHE A 116 8.94 -8.79 -0.88
CA PHE A 116 9.29 -9.78 0.15
C PHE A 116 10.56 -10.56 -0.21
N LYS A 117 10.65 -11.10 -1.44
CA LYS A 117 11.83 -11.81 -1.93
C LYS A 117 13.10 -10.94 -1.86
N SER A 118 13.02 -9.68 -2.26
CA SER A 118 14.16 -8.74 -2.19
C SER A 118 14.62 -8.48 -0.75
N ARG A 119 13.72 -8.46 0.22
CA ARG A 119 14.08 -8.30 1.65
C ARG A 119 14.81 -9.54 2.17
N VAL A 120 14.26 -10.71 1.94
CA VAL A 120 14.88 -11.99 2.34
C VAL A 120 16.26 -12.14 1.70
N GLN A 121 16.40 -11.83 0.41
CA GLN A 121 17.68 -11.89 -0.28
C GLN A 121 18.70 -10.90 0.31
N LYS A 122 18.27 -9.69 0.66
CA LYS A 122 19.13 -8.69 1.31
C LYS A 122 19.61 -9.16 2.69
N GLU A 123 18.73 -9.74 3.48
CA GLU A 123 19.06 -10.31 4.80
C GLU A 123 20.05 -11.46 4.68
N LEU A 124 19.82 -12.40 3.75
CA LEU A 124 20.75 -13.51 3.48
C LEU A 124 22.12 -13.02 3.01
N MET A 125 22.18 -12.01 2.14
CA MET A 125 23.45 -11.41 1.70
C MET A 125 24.19 -10.75 2.87
N GLN A 126 23.48 -10.03 3.74
CA GLN A 126 24.09 -9.42 4.93
C GLN A 126 24.64 -10.48 5.90
N GLN A 127 23.94 -11.61 6.09
CA GLN A 127 24.45 -12.73 6.89
C GLN A 127 25.71 -13.34 6.27
N LYS A 128 25.74 -13.55 4.94
CA LYS A 128 26.93 -14.06 4.24
C LYS A 128 28.14 -13.13 4.36
N ILE A 129 27.96 -11.83 4.22
CA ILE A 129 29.04 -10.83 4.38
C ILE A 129 29.55 -10.83 5.82
N LYS A 130 28.66 -10.93 6.82
CA LYS A 130 29.06 -11.05 8.23
C LYS A 130 29.84 -12.35 8.51
N ASN A 131 29.47 -13.46 7.88
CA ASN A 131 30.17 -14.73 8.08
C ASN A 131 31.52 -14.81 7.33
N GLY A 132 31.76 -13.96 6.33
CA GLY A 132 33.00 -13.93 5.54
C GLY A 132 34.06 -12.94 6.01
N ASN A 133 33.75 -12.06 6.97
CA ASN A 133 34.63 -10.94 7.35
C ASN A 133 34.78 -10.77 8.87
N VAL A 134 34.65 -11.84 9.63
CA VAL A 134 34.87 -11.83 11.08
C VAL A 134 36.00 -12.81 11.36
N GLU A 135 37.22 -12.29 11.53
CA GLU A 135 38.06 -12.79 12.62
C GLU A 135 37.13 -12.94 13.82
N LEU A 136 36.95 -14.17 14.30
CA LEU A 136 36.15 -14.51 15.48
C LEU A 136 36.69 -13.77 16.72
N LYS A 137 36.55 -12.45 16.77
CA LYS A 137 36.47 -11.71 18.03
C LYS A 137 35.10 -12.05 18.57
N GLU A 138 35.09 -13.18 19.28
CA GLU A 138 34.04 -13.64 20.15
C GLU A 138 33.29 -12.44 20.72
N CYS A 139 32.04 -12.25 20.29
CA CYS A 139 31.11 -11.51 21.12
C CYS A 139 30.75 -12.43 22.30
N ASN A 140 31.70 -12.61 23.22
CA ASN A 140 31.44 -13.12 24.56
C ASN A 140 30.71 -12.04 25.36
N ASN A 141 29.52 -11.65 24.91
CA ASN A 141 28.54 -11.10 25.84
C ASN A 141 27.93 -12.28 26.59
N ASN A 142 28.72 -12.76 27.55
CA ASN A 142 28.35 -13.71 28.57
C ASN A 142 27.00 -13.33 29.17
N ILE A 143 25.92 -13.97 28.70
CA ILE A 143 24.61 -13.95 29.38
C ILE A 143 24.72 -14.62 30.77
N TYR A 144 25.85 -15.24 31.10
CA TYR A 144 26.06 -16.02 32.32
C TYR A 144 26.90 -15.39 33.45
N ASN A 145 27.53 -14.22 33.27
CA ASN A 145 28.53 -13.74 34.26
C ASN A 145 28.09 -12.71 35.29
N ASN A 146 26.80 -12.42 35.51
CA ASN A 146 26.43 -11.64 36.70
C ASN A 146 25.03 -11.95 37.25
N LYS A 147 24.89 -13.12 37.89
CA LYS A 147 23.68 -13.48 38.65
C LYS A 147 23.46 -12.55 39.86
N GLU A 148 24.53 -12.08 40.48
CA GLU A 148 24.46 -11.16 41.63
C GLU A 148 23.96 -9.77 41.24
N GLU A 149 24.51 -9.18 40.17
CA GLU A 149 24.11 -7.85 39.70
C GLU A 149 22.64 -7.78 39.26
N ARG A 150 22.10 -8.89 38.75
CA ARG A 150 20.66 -9.01 38.42
C ARG A 150 19.77 -9.12 39.65
N LYS A 151 20.21 -9.85 40.69
CA LYS A 151 19.49 -9.95 41.97
C LYS A 151 19.47 -8.61 42.67
N GLU A 152 20.61 -7.93 42.74
CA GLU A 152 20.74 -6.61 43.35
C GLU A 152 19.87 -5.56 42.63
N LYS A 153 19.86 -5.54 41.29
CA LYS A 153 18.97 -4.65 40.51
C LYS A 153 17.49 -4.95 40.75
N LEU A 154 17.11 -6.22 40.88
CA LEU A 154 15.73 -6.61 41.12
C LEU A 154 15.29 -6.26 42.56
N GLU A 155 16.14 -6.51 43.55
CA GLU A 155 15.90 -6.16 44.96
C GLU A 155 15.80 -4.64 45.16
N ASN A 156 16.67 -3.87 44.51
CA ASN A 156 16.61 -2.41 44.51
C ASN A 156 15.30 -1.90 43.91
N LYS A 157 14.83 -2.50 42.81
CA LYS A 157 13.56 -2.12 42.17
C LYS A 157 12.36 -2.41 43.07
N ILE A 158 12.32 -3.59 43.70
CA ILE A 158 11.27 -3.99 44.65
C ILE A 158 11.27 -3.06 45.89
N SER A 159 12.45 -2.66 46.37
CA SER A 159 12.60 -1.73 47.49
C SER A 159 12.05 -0.34 47.16
N ILE A 160 12.33 0.17 45.96
CA ILE A 160 11.81 1.46 45.47
C ILE A 160 10.28 1.43 45.36
N GLU A 161 9.71 0.37 44.77
CA GLU A 161 8.26 0.21 44.64
C GLU A 161 7.56 0.14 46.01
N LYS A 162 8.11 -0.61 46.97
CA LYS A 162 7.59 -0.65 48.35
C LYS A 162 7.64 0.72 49.04
N LYS A 163 8.70 1.50 48.84
CA LYS A 163 8.81 2.87 49.38
C LYS A 163 7.77 3.80 48.76
N GLN A 164 7.53 3.70 47.46
CA GLN A 164 6.51 4.48 46.77
C GLN A 164 5.09 4.14 47.26
N ILE A 165 4.77 2.84 47.40
CA ILE A 165 3.47 2.38 47.93
C ILE A 165 3.26 2.87 49.36
N LYS A 166 4.27 2.76 50.25
CA LYS A 166 4.19 3.30 51.62
C LYS A 166 4.00 4.82 51.64
N LYS A 167 4.65 5.56 50.74
CA LYS A 167 4.48 7.01 50.61
C LYS A 167 3.07 7.36 50.16
N TYR A 168 2.48 6.58 49.26
CA TYR A 168 1.11 6.76 48.79
C TYR A 168 0.09 6.45 49.88
N ALA A 169 0.29 5.36 50.63
CA ALA A 169 -0.60 4.95 51.72
C ALA A 169 -0.61 5.90 52.93
N LYS A 170 0.49 6.63 53.19
CA LYS A 170 0.56 7.68 54.22
C LYS A 170 -0.04 9.03 53.77
N LYS A 171 -0.39 9.16 52.49
CA LYS A 171 -0.96 10.38 51.91
C LYS A 171 -2.49 10.32 51.85
N MET A 172 -3.07 9.16 52.19
CA MET A 172 -4.48 8.98 52.56
C MET A 172 -4.61 9.13 54.08
#